data_AF-A0A0C3BWE3-F1
#
_entry.id   AF-A0A0C3BWE3-F1
#
_cell.length_a   1.000
_cell.length_b   1.000
_cell.length_c   1.000
_cell.angle_alpha   90.00
_cell.angle_beta   90.00
_cell.angle_gamma   90.00
#
_symmetry.space_group_name_H-M   'P 1'
#
loop_
_entity.id
_entity.type
_entity.pdbx_description
1 polymer ?
#
loop_
_entity_poly.entity_id
_entity_poly.type
_entity_poly.pdbx_seq_one_letter_code
_entity_poly.pdbx_strand_id
1 'polypeptide(L)'
;MPAPIPQEIIDSCIDNLAFDVRDSDKSCKARKALLLCSLVSRAFGQRARHHIFSDICIRPSRGDGRSQKLRDIMKKDPNLCRFIRTLDIHIADKGPQKTATSRTGLPDILNMLSRSSGGRGIEGFTLHGNSNRNPWGRIDKEFLSALVNLIYNADSDEGSSSGHFRTLKFIQISGFKEVPTALITNCPSTIKSMRILYLSFVEDAKAQPSTLKKKHKFHFTGIARGNVDSLATSLLGEPLLFSQLEELDSYPQCAEDLAFVHRVINSAAKSLKMFKLEARSDRNVEYPGGIDLSLLPNLRVVKIFSNST
;
A
#
# COMPACT_ATOMS: atom_id res chain seq x y z
N MET A 1 17.36 42.65 22.28
CA MET A 1 16.71 41.33 22.16
C MET A 1 17.46 40.54 21.10
N PRO A 2 17.80 39.27 21.33
CA PRO A 2 18.46 38.45 20.29
C PRO A 2 17.55 38.31 19.07
N ALA A 3 18.15 38.29 17.87
CA ALA A 3 17.41 38.08 16.63
C ALA A 3 16.75 36.69 16.64
N PRO A 4 15.49 36.55 16.20
CA PRO A 4 14.83 35.25 16.13
C PRO A 4 15.56 34.34 15.13
N ILE A 5 15.66 33.05 15.47
CA ILE A 5 16.25 32.04 14.58
C ILE A 5 15.32 31.87 13.36
N PRO A 6 15.84 31.87 12.12
CA PRO A 6 15.04 31.63 10.92
C PRO A 6 14.32 30.27 10.95
N GLN A 7 13.08 30.23 10.45
CA GLN A 7 12.25 29.03 10.49
C GLN A 7 12.85 27.88 9.67
N GLU A 8 13.56 28.18 8.59
CA GLU A 8 14.22 27.20 7.73
C GLU A 8 15.29 26.40 8.49
N ILE A 9 15.99 27.06 9.41
CA ILE A 9 16.99 26.41 10.27
C ILE A 9 16.31 25.47 11.26
N ILE A 10 15.20 25.92 11.87
CA ILE A 10 14.40 25.09 12.77
C ILE A 10 13.86 23.85 12.04
N ASP A 11 13.27 24.03 10.86
CA ASP A 11 12.73 22.95 10.05
C ASP A 11 13.83 21.96 9.62
N SER A 12 15.01 22.45 9.23
CA SER A 12 16.16 21.61 8.88
C SER A 12 16.66 20.78 10.07
N CYS A 13 16.72 21.36 11.27
CA CYS A 13 17.07 20.62 12.48
C CYS A 13 16.06 19.49 12.76
N ILE A 14 14.76 19.76 12.61
CA ILE A 14 13.70 18.77 12.81
C ILE A 14 13.76 17.67 11.75
N ASP A 15 14.01 18.02 10.48
CA ASP A 15 14.14 17.07 9.38
C ASP A 15 15.32 16.12 9.58
N ASN A 16 16.47 16.64 10.01
CA ASN A 16 17.65 15.84 10.31
C ASN A 16 17.39 14.88 11.48
N LEU A 17 16.72 15.36 12.55
CA LEU A 17 16.31 14.52 13.67
C LEU A 17 15.33 13.42 13.25
N ALA A 18 14.43 13.72 12.30
CA ALA A 18 13.50 12.75 11.76
C ALA A 18 14.17 11.72 10.85
N PHE A 19 15.24 12.09 10.13
CA PHE A 19 15.99 11.16 9.30
C PHE A 19 16.64 10.05 10.14
N ASP A 20 17.16 10.39 11.33
CA ASP A 20 17.72 9.43 12.30
C ASP A 20 16.69 8.44 12.85
N VAL A 21 15.38 8.71 12.73
CA VAL A 21 14.30 7.80 13.17
C VAL A 21 14.24 6.54 12.31
N ARG A 22 14.69 6.60 11.05
CA ARG A 22 14.58 5.49 10.09
C ARG A 22 15.58 4.37 10.35
N ASP A 23 16.56 4.60 11.24
CA ASP A 23 17.53 3.60 11.70
C ASP A 23 16.96 2.87 12.94
N SER A 24 16.76 1.54 12.85
CA SER A 24 15.85 0.78 13.73
C SER A 24 16.15 0.88 15.23
N ASP A 25 17.42 1.05 15.58
CA ASP A 25 17.87 1.11 16.98
C ASP A 25 17.80 2.54 17.56
N LYS A 26 17.81 3.59 16.72
CA LYS A 26 17.73 5.01 17.12
C LYS A 26 16.32 5.58 17.10
N SER A 27 15.41 4.90 16.39
CA SER A 27 13.98 5.20 16.24
C SER A 27 13.28 5.73 17.50
N CYS A 28 13.50 5.09 18.66
CA CYS A 28 12.81 5.47 19.89
C CYS A 28 13.29 6.82 20.47
N LYS A 29 14.60 7.08 20.46
CA LYS A 29 15.18 8.33 20.98
C LYS A 29 14.81 9.51 20.08
N ALA A 30 14.91 9.34 18.78
CA ALA A 30 14.58 10.38 17.81
C ALA A 30 13.07 10.74 17.85
N ARG A 31 12.18 9.74 17.95
CA ARG A 31 10.74 10.00 18.17
C ARG A 31 10.45 10.75 19.46
N LYS A 32 11.14 10.40 20.56
CA LYS A 32 11.00 11.12 21.84
C LYS A 32 11.47 12.57 21.73
N ALA A 33 12.58 12.81 21.03
CA ALA A 33 13.08 14.16 20.78
C ALA A 33 12.11 14.98 19.92
N LEU A 34 11.56 14.41 18.84
CA LEU A 34 10.51 15.06 18.03
C LEU A 34 9.27 15.39 18.87
N LEU A 35 8.85 14.48 19.74
CA LEU A 35 7.73 14.74 20.66
C LEU A 35 8.03 15.94 21.56
N LEU A 36 9.23 16.01 22.16
CA LEU A 36 9.65 17.15 22.96
C LEU A 36 9.67 18.44 22.14
N CYS A 37 10.25 18.43 20.93
CA CYS A 37 10.20 19.56 20.01
C CYS A 37 8.77 20.02 19.76
N SER A 38 7.83 19.09 19.61
CA SER A 38 6.42 19.42 19.36
C SER A 38 5.71 20.10 20.54
N LEU A 39 6.28 20.00 21.75
CA LEU A 39 5.73 20.55 22.99
C LEU A 39 6.40 21.87 23.41
N VAL A 40 7.68 22.08 23.05
CA VAL A 40 8.47 23.22 23.53
C VAL A 40 8.07 24.55 22.89
N SER A 41 7.79 24.57 21.58
CA SER A 41 7.45 25.82 20.89
C SER A 41 6.58 25.57 19.66
N ARG A 42 5.70 26.54 19.35
CA ARG A 42 4.83 26.52 18.16
C ARG A 42 5.64 26.45 16.87
N ALA A 43 6.82 27.09 16.82
CA ALA A 43 7.71 27.07 15.67
C ALA A 43 8.19 25.65 15.31
N PHE A 44 8.36 24.79 16.31
CA PHE A 44 8.77 23.40 16.13
C PHE A 44 7.55 22.47 15.93
N GLY A 45 6.43 22.84 16.53
CA GLY A 45 5.20 22.05 16.62
C GLY A 45 4.74 21.44 15.31
N GLN A 46 4.60 22.26 14.27
CA GLN A 46 4.01 21.81 13.01
C GLN A 46 4.90 20.81 12.28
N ARG A 47 6.20 21.11 12.13
CA ARG A 47 7.15 20.23 11.44
C ARG A 47 7.41 18.95 12.22
N ALA A 48 7.52 19.03 13.55
CA ALA A 48 7.69 17.85 14.40
C ALA A 48 6.48 16.91 14.34
N ARG A 49 5.25 17.46 14.42
CA ARG A 49 4.01 16.67 14.25
C ARG A 49 3.94 16.02 12.88
N HIS A 50 4.37 16.71 11.83
CA HIS A 50 4.41 16.14 10.49
C HIS A 50 5.20 14.83 10.47
N HIS A 51 6.40 14.78 11.06
CA HIS A 51 7.22 13.56 11.11
C HIS A 51 6.73 12.52 12.12
N ILE A 52 6.14 12.93 13.24
CA ILE A 52 5.59 11.98 14.22
C ILE A 52 4.41 11.21 13.62
N PHE A 53 3.55 11.90 12.87
CA PHE A 53 2.31 11.35 12.35
C PHE A 53 2.35 11.01 10.85
N SER A 54 3.48 11.21 10.16
CA SER A 54 3.61 10.88 8.74
C SER A 54 3.35 9.42 8.45
N ASP A 55 3.87 8.54 9.30
CA ASP A 55 3.87 7.10 9.10
C ASP A 55 3.25 6.40 10.30
N ILE A 56 1.98 6.02 10.14
CA ILE A 56 1.18 5.36 11.19
C ILE A 56 1.14 3.87 10.93
N CYS A 57 1.62 3.09 11.90
CA CYS A 57 1.53 1.62 11.88
C CYS A 57 0.61 1.16 13.02
N ILE A 58 -0.49 0.51 12.67
CA ILE A 58 -1.47 -0.08 13.58
C ILE A 58 -1.25 -1.59 13.57
N ARG A 59 -0.67 -2.09 14.66
CA ARG A 59 -0.45 -3.52 14.87
C ARG A 59 -1.46 -4.08 15.86
N PRO A 60 -1.94 -5.32 15.65
CA PRO A 60 -2.87 -5.94 16.56
C PRO A 60 -2.19 -6.09 17.92
N SER A 61 -2.90 -5.69 18.97
CA SER A 61 -2.44 -5.84 20.34
C SER A 61 -3.53 -6.47 21.21
N ARG A 62 -3.13 -7.23 22.25
CA ARG A 62 -4.10 -7.75 23.21
C ARG A 62 -4.75 -6.55 23.93
N GLY A 63 -6.07 -6.40 23.77
CA GLY A 63 -6.82 -5.26 24.31
C GLY A 63 -6.71 -4.00 23.46
N ASP A 64 -6.87 -4.14 22.13
CA ASP A 64 -6.55 -3.16 21.08
C ASP A 64 -7.30 -1.82 21.16
N GLY A 65 -6.98 -1.03 22.17
CA GLY A 65 -7.47 0.34 22.34
C GLY A 65 -6.59 1.37 21.62
N ARG A 66 -5.56 0.97 20.86
CA ARG A 66 -4.63 1.92 20.23
C ARG A 66 -5.24 2.60 19.02
N SER A 67 -5.82 1.81 18.11
CA SER A 67 -6.61 2.33 16.99
C SER A 67 -7.80 3.15 17.50
N GLN A 68 -8.42 2.71 18.60
CA GLN A 68 -9.51 3.43 19.25
C GLN A 68 -9.05 4.81 19.76
N LYS A 69 -7.92 4.87 20.46
CA LYS A 69 -7.30 6.12 20.91
C LYS A 69 -6.91 7.02 19.73
N LEU A 70 -6.33 6.46 18.67
CA LEU A 70 -5.99 7.22 17.47
C LEU A 70 -7.25 7.82 16.83
N ARG A 71 -8.33 7.04 16.71
CA ARG A 71 -9.62 7.52 16.25
C ARG A 71 -10.09 8.70 17.10
N ASP A 72 -10.06 8.56 18.42
CA ASP A 72 -10.56 9.59 19.33
C ASP A 72 -9.70 10.86 19.28
N ILE A 73 -8.39 10.73 19.07
CA ILE A 73 -7.49 11.87 18.82
C ILE A 73 -7.84 12.54 17.49
N MET A 74 -8.03 11.78 16.40
CA MET A 74 -8.40 12.34 15.09
C MET A 74 -9.78 13.01 15.10
N LYS A 75 -10.72 12.51 15.90
CA LYS A 75 -12.02 13.16 16.13
C LYS A 75 -11.87 14.48 16.88
N LYS A 76 -10.96 14.56 17.86
CA LYS A 76 -10.68 15.78 18.63
C LYS A 76 -9.88 16.81 17.82
N ASP A 77 -8.96 16.37 16.99
CA ASP A 77 -8.14 17.21 16.11
C ASP A 77 -8.18 16.69 14.66
N PRO A 78 -9.18 17.10 13.86
CA PRO A 78 -9.29 16.69 12.46
C PRO A 78 -8.13 17.14 11.58
N ASN A 79 -7.36 18.16 12.00
CA ASN A 79 -6.18 18.60 11.25
C ASN A 79 -5.07 17.54 11.29
N LEU A 80 -5.11 16.61 12.24
CA LEU A 80 -4.15 15.51 12.34
C LEU A 80 -4.09 14.69 11.06
N CYS A 81 -5.23 14.49 10.39
CA CYS A 81 -5.33 13.74 9.14
C CYS A 81 -4.39 14.28 8.05
N ARG A 82 -4.11 15.60 8.04
CA ARG A 82 -3.25 16.25 7.04
C ARG A 82 -1.78 15.87 7.18
N PHE A 83 -1.38 15.35 8.34
CA PHE A 83 0.00 14.90 8.57
C PHE A 83 0.20 13.45 8.17
N ILE A 84 -0.85 12.62 8.14
CA ILE A 84 -0.78 11.17 7.88
C ILE A 84 -0.55 10.94 6.38
N ARG A 85 0.63 10.42 6.03
CA ARG A 85 1.04 10.14 4.65
C ARG A 85 1.04 8.66 4.33
N THR A 86 1.47 7.83 5.26
CA THR A 86 1.38 6.39 5.12
C THR A 86 0.60 5.78 6.28
N LEU A 87 -0.24 4.82 5.94
CA LEU A 87 -1.00 4.05 6.91
C LEU A 87 -0.74 2.57 6.67
N ASP A 88 -0.23 1.91 7.69
CA ASP A 88 0.07 0.49 7.71
C ASP A 88 -0.80 -0.20 8.77
N ILE A 89 -1.61 -1.17 8.34
CA ILE A 89 -2.55 -1.90 9.20
C ILE A 89 -2.23 -3.38 9.15
N HIS A 90 -2.00 -3.97 10.32
CA HIS A 90 -1.93 -5.42 10.49
C HIS A 90 -3.23 -5.95 11.11
N ILE A 91 -3.82 -6.98 10.51
CA ILE A 91 -5.01 -7.67 11.01
C ILE A 91 -4.57 -8.93 11.77
N ALA A 92 -5.08 -9.10 13.00
CA ALA A 92 -4.79 -10.27 13.83
C ALA A 92 -5.38 -11.57 13.26
N ASP A 93 -4.65 -12.68 13.36
CA ASP A 93 -5.17 -14.02 12.99
C ASP A 93 -6.14 -14.60 14.02
N LYS A 94 -5.98 -14.22 15.31
CA LYS A 94 -6.63 -14.88 16.45
C LYS A 94 -7.63 -13.95 17.12
N GLY A 95 -8.89 -14.37 17.15
CA GLY A 95 -10.03 -13.68 17.77
C GLY A 95 -11.33 -13.98 17.03
N PRO A 96 -12.52 -13.67 17.60
CA PRO A 96 -13.76 -13.72 16.85
C PRO A 96 -13.65 -12.84 15.60
N GLN A 97 -13.58 -13.45 14.42
CA GLN A 97 -13.04 -12.81 13.21
C GLN A 97 -13.79 -11.55 12.75
N LYS A 98 -15.09 -11.45 13.04
CA LYS A 98 -15.90 -10.26 12.72
C LYS A 98 -15.60 -9.04 13.60
N THR A 99 -14.94 -9.21 14.75
CA THR A 99 -14.66 -8.10 15.68
C THR A 99 -13.27 -7.48 15.51
N ALA A 100 -12.40 -8.10 14.71
CA ALA A 100 -11.01 -7.68 14.57
C ALA A 100 -10.85 -6.29 13.94
N THR A 101 -11.83 -5.82 13.16
CA THR A 101 -11.79 -4.49 12.53
C THR A 101 -12.93 -3.57 12.97
N SER A 102 -14.17 -4.07 13.09
CA SER A 102 -15.33 -3.24 13.48
C SER A 102 -15.18 -2.56 14.85
N ARG A 103 -14.70 -3.29 15.87
CA ARG A 103 -14.59 -2.76 17.25
C ARG A 103 -13.35 -1.91 17.51
N THR A 104 -12.47 -1.80 16.53
CA THR A 104 -11.16 -1.14 16.70
C THR A 104 -11.20 0.36 16.35
N GLY A 105 -12.29 0.84 15.75
CA GLY A 105 -12.36 2.21 15.21
C GLY A 105 -11.59 2.41 13.91
N LEU A 106 -11.06 1.35 13.31
CA LEU A 106 -10.39 1.39 12.00
C LEU A 106 -11.29 1.89 10.87
N PRO A 107 -12.56 1.47 10.72
CA PRO A 107 -13.44 2.00 9.67
C PRO A 107 -13.55 3.54 9.74
N ASP A 108 -13.72 4.08 10.95
CA ASP A 108 -13.78 5.53 11.18
C ASP A 108 -12.47 6.23 10.78
N ILE A 109 -11.31 5.64 11.10
CA ILE A 109 -10.00 6.19 10.71
C ILE A 109 -9.89 6.26 9.18
N LEU A 110 -10.24 5.17 8.47
CA LEU A 110 -10.20 5.13 7.01
C LEU A 110 -11.15 6.18 6.40
N ASN A 111 -12.36 6.32 6.95
CA ASN A 111 -13.33 7.32 6.50
C ASN A 111 -12.88 8.77 6.78
N MET A 112 -12.22 9.04 7.91
CA MET A 112 -11.67 10.37 8.20
C MET A 112 -10.52 10.72 7.25
N LEU A 113 -9.69 9.73 6.89
CA LEU A 113 -8.60 9.92 5.95
C LEU A 113 -9.09 10.08 4.51
N SER A 114 -10.14 9.35 4.12
CA SER A 114 -10.74 9.46 2.79
C SER A 114 -11.46 10.80 2.57
N ARG A 115 -11.91 11.46 3.65
CA ARG A 115 -12.60 12.76 3.64
C ARG A 115 -11.69 13.98 3.84
N SER A 116 -10.39 13.79 4.11
CA SER A 116 -9.53 14.92 4.48
C SER A 116 -9.33 15.89 3.31
N SER A 117 -10.07 17.00 3.32
CA SER A 117 -10.09 18.07 2.30
C SER A 117 -8.85 18.98 2.33
N GLY A 118 -7.76 18.56 2.96
CA GLY A 118 -6.54 19.35 3.15
C GLY A 118 -5.54 19.32 1.99
N GLY A 119 -5.91 18.79 0.82
CA GLY A 119 -5.07 18.72 -0.38
C GLY A 119 -3.89 17.73 -0.33
N ARG A 120 -3.62 17.12 0.82
CA ARG A 120 -2.49 16.20 1.04
C ARG A 120 -3.00 14.93 1.70
N GLY A 121 -3.82 14.16 1.00
CA GLY A 121 -4.34 12.89 1.50
C GLY A 121 -3.23 11.85 1.74
N ILE A 122 -3.66 10.60 2.00
CA ILE A 122 -2.75 9.46 2.15
C ILE A 122 -1.99 9.22 0.84
N GLU A 123 -0.67 9.04 0.94
CA GLU A 123 0.21 8.67 -0.16
C GLU A 123 0.46 7.17 -0.26
N GLY A 124 0.50 6.46 0.88
CA GLY A 124 0.72 5.03 0.93
C GLY A 124 -0.25 4.31 1.88
N PHE A 125 -0.80 3.19 1.43
CA PHE A 125 -1.62 2.32 2.26
C PHE A 125 -1.11 0.89 2.25
N THR A 126 -0.97 0.29 3.42
CA THR A 126 -0.53 -1.10 3.58
C THR A 126 -1.51 -1.86 4.45
N LEU A 127 -1.91 -3.04 3.98
CA LEU A 127 -2.76 -3.98 4.69
C LEU A 127 -2.09 -5.35 4.76
N HIS A 128 -1.81 -5.80 5.99
CA HIS A 128 -1.18 -7.07 6.28
C HIS A 128 -2.14 -8.00 7.02
N GLY A 129 -2.39 -9.17 6.46
CA GLY A 129 -2.86 -10.33 7.22
C GLY A 129 -1.68 -10.97 7.94
N ASN A 130 -1.90 -11.45 9.18
CA ASN A 130 -0.84 -12.06 9.98
C ASN A 130 -0.44 -13.48 9.50
N SER A 131 -1.20 -14.09 8.60
CA SER A 131 -0.89 -15.37 7.96
C SER A 131 -1.28 -15.36 6.48
N ASN A 132 -0.66 -16.22 5.67
CA ASN A 132 -0.98 -16.42 4.24
C ASN A 132 -2.34 -17.10 4.01
N ARG A 133 -3.28 -16.99 4.96
CA ARG A 133 -4.51 -17.77 5.00
C ARG A 133 -5.73 -16.99 5.49
N ASN A 134 -5.65 -15.68 5.71
CA ASN A 134 -6.81 -14.92 6.16
C ASN A 134 -7.84 -14.77 5.03
N PRO A 135 -9.01 -15.42 5.08
CA PRO A 135 -10.02 -15.25 4.04
C PRO A 135 -10.55 -13.82 4.05
N TRP A 136 -10.60 -13.19 2.88
CA TRP A 136 -11.03 -11.81 2.71
C TRP A 136 -12.46 -11.59 3.21
N GLY A 137 -13.34 -12.57 3.01
CA GLY A 137 -14.72 -12.55 3.51
C GLY A 137 -14.86 -12.50 5.04
N ARG A 138 -13.75 -12.66 5.78
CA ARG A 138 -13.74 -12.48 7.25
C ARG A 138 -13.50 -11.04 7.69
N ILE A 139 -13.02 -10.18 6.81
CA ILE A 139 -12.85 -8.77 7.12
C ILE A 139 -14.25 -8.13 7.24
N ASP A 140 -14.43 -7.32 8.28
CA ASP A 140 -15.71 -6.65 8.52
C ASP A 140 -16.15 -5.81 7.31
N LYS A 141 -17.45 -5.84 6.99
CA LYS A 141 -18.01 -5.16 5.82
C LYS A 141 -17.88 -3.64 5.90
N GLU A 142 -17.99 -3.06 7.09
CA GLU A 142 -17.83 -1.62 7.31
C GLU A 142 -16.37 -1.21 7.05
N PHE A 143 -15.42 -2.01 7.53
CA PHE A 143 -14.00 -1.79 7.23
C PHE A 143 -13.73 -1.93 5.73
N LEU A 144 -14.25 -2.96 5.07
CA LEU A 144 -14.10 -3.13 3.62
C LEU A 144 -14.69 -1.96 2.83
N SER A 145 -15.87 -1.48 3.23
CA SER A 145 -16.49 -0.30 2.61
C SER A 145 -15.61 0.95 2.80
N ALA A 146 -15.10 1.18 4.01
CA ALA A 146 -14.21 2.32 4.28
C ALA A 146 -12.87 2.21 3.53
N LEU A 147 -12.34 1.00 3.36
CA LEU A 147 -11.15 0.71 2.55
C LEU A 147 -11.40 0.99 1.07
N VAL A 148 -12.50 0.48 0.53
CA VAL A 148 -12.96 0.74 -0.83
C VAL A 148 -13.14 2.24 -1.05
N ASN A 149 -13.76 2.96 -0.11
CA ASN A 149 -13.88 4.41 -0.17
C ASN A 149 -12.51 5.11 -0.11
N LEU A 150 -11.54 4.60 0.66
CA LEU A 150 -10.20 5.16 0.69
C LEU A 150 -9.47 4.99 -0.66
N ILE A 151 -9.58 3.80 -1.26
CA ILE A 151 -8.91 3.47 -2.54
C ILE A 151 -9.63 4.14 -3.71
N TYR A 152 -10.96 4.13 -3.72
CA TYR A 152 -11.81 4.55 -4.82
C TYR A 152 -12.61 5.83 -4.54
N ASN A 153 -12.18 6.73 -3.66
CA ASN A 153 -12.84 8.04 -3.49
C ASN A 153 -12.63 8.94 -4.72
N ALA A 154 -12.94 8.37 -5.87
CA ALA A 154 -12.62 8.79 -7.18
C ALA A 154 -13.91 8.97 -7.95
N ASP A 155 -14.33 10.22 -8.07
CA ASP A 155 -15.19 10.75 -9.14
C ASP A 155 -16.65 11.10 -8.79
N SER A 156 -17.05 11.20 -7.52
CA SER A 156 -18.45 11.55 -7.22
C SER A 156 -18.82 13.04 -7.38
N ASP A 157 -17.88 13.96 -7.61
CA ASP A 157 -18.21 15.39 -7.83
C ASP A 157 -17.59 15.92 -9.13
N GLU A 158 -18.21 15.61 -10.28
CA GLU A 158 -17.91 16.21 -11.58
C GLU A 158 -18.21 17.73 -11.64
N GLY A 159 -18.72 18.34 -10.57
CA GLY A 159 -19.11 19.76 -10.52
C GLY A 159 -18.17 20.69 -9.76
N SER A 160 -17.22 20.18 -8.96
CA SER A 160 -16.35 21.04 -8.14
C SER A 160 -15.01 21.28 -8.84
N SER A 161 -14.90 22.43 -9.50
CA SER A 161 -13.69 22.95 -10.15
C SER A 161 -12.52 23.21 -9.19
N SER A 162 -12.67 22.93 -7.89
CA SER A 162 -11.58 22.94 -6.92
C SER A 162 -10.83 21.60 -6.90
N GLY A 163 -9.88 21.47 -7.84
CA GLY A 163 -9.04 20.29 -8.03
C GLY A 163 -8.40 19.79 -6.74
N HIS A 164 -8.96 18.72 -6.17
CA HIS A 164 -8.38 18.02 -5.05
C HIS A 164 -7.57 16.82 -5.57
N PHE A 165 -6.25 17.02 -5.62
CA PHE A 165 -5.28 16.01 -6.00
C PHE A 165 -5.36 14.81 -5.04
N ARG A 166 -5.82 13.69 -5.60
CA ARG A 166 -5.80 12.37 -4.95
C ARG A 166 -4.36 11.89 -4.86
N THR A 167 -3.96 11.49 -3.67
CA THR A 167 -2.55 11.32 -3.31
C THR A 167 -2.08 9.88 -3.24
N LEU A 168 -3.00 8.89 -3.27
CA LEU A 168 -2.61 7.49 -3.06
C LEU A 168 -1.75 7.02 -4.24
N LYS A 169 -0.45 6.90 -3.97
CA LYS A 169 0.61 6.51 -4.91
C LYS A 169 1.06 5.08 -4.66
N PHE A 170 0.91 4.58 -3.44
CA PHE A 170 1.38 3.27 -3.05
C PHE A 170 0.26 2.48 -2.37
N ILE A 171 0.06 1.25 -2.80
CA ILE A 171 -0.78 0.29 -2.09
C ILE A 171 -0.02 -1.02 -1.89
N GLN A 172 -0.15 -1.61 -0.71
CA GLN A 172 0.36 -2.93 -0.42
C GLN A 172 -0.72 -3.75 0.27
N ILE A 173 -1.03 -4.92 -0.26
CA ILE A 173 -1.97 -5.86 0.35
C ILE A 173 -1.28 -7.21 0.46
N SER A 174 -1.37 -7.83 1.62
CA SER A 174 -0.68 -9.09 1.83
C SER A 174 -1.33 -10.03 2.83
N GLY A 175 -1.12 -11.34 2.66
CA GLY A 175 -1.58 -12.35 3.61
C GLY A 175 -3.09 -12.57 3.63
N PHE A 176 -3.76 -12.51 2.48
CA PHE A 176 -5.21 -12.76 2.37
C PHE A 176 -5.54 -13.80 1.31
N LYS A 177 -6.66 -14.50 1.48
CA LYS A 177 -7.23 -15.40 0.47
C LYS A 177 -8.55 -14.84 -0.03
N GLU A 178 -8.94 -15.21 -1.25
CA GLU A 178 -10.23 -14.84 -1.85
C GLU A 178 -10.41 -13.32 -1.96
N VAL A 179 -9.33 -12.60 -2.25
CA VAL A 179 -9.36 -11.15 -2.49
C VAL A 179 -10.12 -10.91 -3.80
N PRO A 180 -11.15 -10.06 -3.82
CA PRO A 180 -11.87 -9.73 -5.06
C PRO A 180 -10.91 -9.14 -6.09
N THR A 181 -10.91 -9.66 -7.32
CA THR A 181 -10.11 -9.08 -8.43
C THR A 181 -10.45 -7.61 -8.67
N ALA A 182 -11.73 -7.26 -8.45
CA ALA A 182 -12.26 -5.90 -8.47
C ALA A 182 -11.43 -4.93 -7.61
N LEU A 183 -10.82 -5.39 -6.51
CA LEU A 183 -9.98 -4.58 -5.63
C LEU A 183 -8.79 -3.96 -6.37
N ILE A 184 -8.22 -4.75 -7.29
CA ILE A 184 -7.01 -4.42 -8.04
C ILE A 184 -7.36 -3.73 -9.35
N THR A 185 -8.38 -4.22 -10.05
CA THR A 185 -8.82 -3.62 -11.32
C THR A 185 -9.34 -2.21 -11.10
N ASN A 186 -10.09 -1.93 -10.03
CA ASN A 186 -10.71 -0.62 -9.85
C ASN A 186 -9.77 0.41 -9.17
N CYS A 187 -8.52 0.04 -8.86
CA CYS A 187 -7.54 0.96 -8.28
C CYS A 187 -7.33 2.21 -9.18
N PRO A 188 -7.30 3.44 -8.61
CA PRO A 188 -7.16 4.67 -9.39
C PRO A 188 -5.80 4.76 -10.09
N SER A 189 -5.76 5.52 -11.20
CA SER A 189 -4.53 5.75 -11.99
C SER A 189 -3.45 6.54 -11.24
N THR A 190 -3.76 7.10 -10.07
CA THR A 190 -2.79 7.78 -9.19
C THR A 190 -1.83 6.82 -8.50
N ILE A 191 -2.19 5.54 -8.38
CA ILE A 191 -1.34 4.51 -7.76
C ILE A 191 -0.18 4.20 -8.71
N LYS A 192 1.03 4.51 -8.24
CA LYS A 192 2.32 4.32 -8.94
C LYS A 192 3.08 3.07 -8.50
N SER A 193 2.61 2.38 -7.46
CA SER A 193 3.27 1.20 -6.90
C SER A 193 2.24 0.33 -6.18
N MET A 194 2.24 -0.96 -6.48
CA MET A 194 1.23 -1.90 -5.97
C MET A 194 1.89 -3.22 -5.57
N ARG A 195 2.06 -3.44 -4.28
CA ARG A 195 2.65 -4.66 -3.75
C ARG A 195 1.57 -5.65 -3.35
N ILE A 196 1.60 -6.85 -3.92
CA ILE A 196 0.60 -7.90 -3.68
C ILE A 196 1.38 -9.12 -3.21
N LEU A 197 1.35 -9.41 -1.91
CA LEU A 197 2.15 -10.49 -1.32
C LEU A 197 1.27 -11.57 -0.70
N TYR A 198 1.48 -12.84 -1.05
CA TYR A 198 0.73 -13.95 -0.43
C TYR A 198 -0.79 -13.80 -0.55
N LEU A 199 -1.30 -13.46 -1.75
CA LEU A 199 -2.72 -13.29 -2.03
C LEU A 199 -3.30 -14.38 -2.93
N SER A 200 -4.52 -14.83 -2.64
CA SER A 200 -5.37 -15.53 -3.62
C SER A 200 -6.57 -14.69 -4.02
N PHE A 201 -7.04 -14.85 -5.26
CA PHE A 201 -8.12 -14.05 -5.82
C PHE A 201 -9.39 -14.85 -6.07
N VAL A 202 -10.52 -14.16 -6.09
CA VAL A 202 -11.82 -14.68 -6.52
C VAL A 202 -12.47 -13.68 -7.48
N GLU A 203 -13.11 -14.18 -8.54
CA GLU A 203 -13.94 -13.35 -9.40
C GLU A 203 -15.24 -13.01 -8.68
N ASP A 204 -15.56 -11.73 -8.64
CA ASP A 204 -16.83 -11.28 -8.08
C ASP A 204 -17.88 -11.37 -9.20
N ALA A 205 -18.75 -12.37 -9.15
CA ALA A 205 -19.77 -12.62 -10.19
C ALA A 205 -20.71 -11.44 -10.44
N LYS A 206 -20.68 -10.41 -9.59
CA LYS A 206 -21.53 -9.21 -9.66
C LYS A 206 -20.77 -7.95 -10.08
N ALA A 207 -19.44 -7.96 -10.16
CA ALA A 207 -18.68 -6.78 -10.52
C ALA A 207 -18.63 -6.66 -12.06
N GLN A 208 -19.34 -5.68 -12.62
CA GLN A 208 -19.14 -5.31 -14.02
C GLN A 208 -17.73 -4.72 -14.19
N PRO A 209 -16.99 -5.10 -15.25
CA PRO A 209 -15.69 -4.51 -15.55
C PRO A 209 -15.88 -3.01 -15.82
N SER A 210 -15.36 -2.18 -14.93
CA SER A 210 -15.32 -0.74 -15.17
C SER A 210 -14.22 -0.42 -16.18
N THR A 211 -14.48 0.51 -17.10
CA THR A 211 -13.51 0.90 -18.13
C THR A 211 -12.25 1.49 -17.48
N LEU A 212 -11.20 0.68 -17.49
CA LEU A 212 -9.91 1.00 -16.88
C LEU A 212 -9.24 2.17 -17.63
N LYS A 213 -9.26 3.36 -17.00
CA LYS A 213 -8.47 4.52 -17.49
C LYS A 213 -6.97 4.20 -17.38
N LYS A 214 -6.20 4.57 -18.41
CA LYS A 214 -4.74 4.35 -18.54
C LYS A 214 -4.01 4.60 -17.22
N LYS A 215 -3.37 3.56 -16.67
CA LYS A 215 -2.68 3.61 -15.37
C LYS A 215 -1.18 3.81 -15.55
N HIS A 216 -0.60 4.69 -14.76
CA HIS A 216 0.82 5.01 -14.80
C HIS A 216 1.59 4.23 -13.74
N LYS A 217 2.64 3.53 -14.20
CA LYS A 217 3.69 2.86 -13.41
C LYS A 217 3.12 1.91 -12.36
N PHE A 218 3.10 0.63 -12.65
CA PHE A 218 2.96 -0.37 -11.62
C PHE A 218 4.34 -0.80 -11.14
N HIS A 219 4.46 -1.05 -9.85
CA HIS A 219 5.54 -1.87 -9.31
C HIS A 219 4.86 -3.03 -8.63
N PHE A 220 4.83 -4.17 -9.30
CA PHE A 220 4.14 -5.36 -8.84
C PHE A 220 5.14 -6.24 -8.09
N THR A 221 4.96 -6.39 -6.78
CA THR A 221 5.87 -7.22 -5.96
C THR A 221 5.16 -8.43 -5.34
N GLY A 222 5.52 -9.64 -5.77
CA GLY A 222 5.42 -10.92 -5.04
C GLY A 222 4.10 -11.71 -5.03
N ILE A 223 3.64 -12.22 -6.17
CA ILE A 223 2.58 -13.25 -6.19
C ILE A 223 3.09 -14.50 -5.49
N ALA A 224 2.40 -14.88 -4.44
CA ALA A 224 2.67 -16.12 -3.75
C ALA A 224 1.33 -16.80 -3.48
N ARG A 225 1.10 -17.94 -4.14
CA ARG A 225 -0.08 -18.80 -3.94
C ARG A 225 -1.42 -18.07 -4.09
N GLY A 226 -1.95 -18.09 -5.31
CA GLY A 226 -3.33 -17.74 -5.58
C GLY A 226 -3.86 -18.48 -6.80
N ASN A 227 -5.18 -18.54 -6.96
CA ASN A 227 -5.77 -18.90 -8.26
C ASN A 227 -5.43 -17.79 -9.25
N VAL A 228 -4.22 -17.85 -9.81
CA VAL A 228 -3.69 -16.79 -10.66
C VAL A 228 -4.44 -16.74 -11.98
N ASP A 229 -5.13 -17.80 -12.38
CA ASP A 229 -5.91 -17.82 -13.62
C ASP A 229 -7.13 -16.89 -13.58
N SER A 230 -7.80 -16.77 -12.43
CA SER A 230 -8.86 -15.75 -12.26
C SER A 230 -8.31 -14.33 -12.37
N LEU A 231 -7.16 -14.06 -11.74
CA LEU A 231 -6.51 -12.77 -11.87
C LEU A 231 -5.99 -12.53 -13.29
N ALA A 232 -5.42 -13.56 -13.92
CA ALA A 232 -4.93 -13.52 -15.30
C ALA A 232 -6.06 -13.21 -16.27
N THR A 233 -7.19 -13.89 -16.14
CA THR A 233 -8.37 -13.68 -17.01
C THR A 233 -8.89 -12.24 -16.85
N SER A 234 -9.04 -11.79 -15.60
CA SER A 234 -9.51 -10.43 -15.29
C SER A 234 -8.52 -9.33 -15.71
N LEU A 235 -7.21 -9.51 -15.49
CA LEU A 235 -6.20 -8.48 -15.74
C LEU A 235 -5.62 -8.51 -17.16
N LEU A 236 -5.54 -9.68 -17.81
CA LEU A 236 -4.99 -9.82 -19.17
C LEU A 236 -6.06 -9.73 -20.25
N GLY A 237 -7.34 -9.93 -19.92
CA GLY A 237 -8.45 -9.55 -20.79
C GLY A 237 -8.47 -8.04 -21.08
N GLU A 238 -7.78 -7.27 -20.25
CA GLU A 238 -7.55 -5.83 -20.36
C GLU A 238 -6.12 -5.57 -20.89
N PRO A 239 -5.89 -5.57 -22.22
CA PRO A 239 -4.55 -5.53 -22.81
C PRO A 239 -3.71 -4.29 -22.43
N LEU A 240 -4.33 -3.28 -21.82
CA LEU A 240 -3.70 -2.02 -21.45
C LEU A 240 -3.18 -1.97 -20.01
N LEU A 241 -3.57 -2.91 -19.13
CA LEU A 241 -3.29 -2.75 -17.70
C LEU A 241 -1.79 -2.72 -17.39
N PHE A 242 -1.02 -3.66 -17.96
CA PHE A 242 0.43 -3.75 -17.75
C PHE A 242 1.25 -3.05 -18.84
N SER A 243 0.60 -2.42 -19.82
CA SER A 243 1.28 -1.75 -20.94
C SER A 243 2.23 -0.62 -20.50
N GLN A 244 2.09 -0.12 -19.26
CA GLN A 244 2.92 0.92 -18.66
C GLN A 244 3.70 0.46 -17.41
N LEU A 245 3.81 -0.86 -17.21
CA LEU A 245 4.58 -1.45 -16.12
C LEU A 245 6.08 -1.23 -16.38
N GLU A 246 6.74 -0.41 -15.55
CA GLU A 246 8.18 -0.14 -15.68
C GLU A 246 9.03 -1.08 -14.81
N GLU A 247 8.51 -1.53 -13.66
CA GLU A 247 9.26 -2.35 -12.71
C GLU A 247 8.42 -3.54 -12.24
N LEU A 248 9.00 -4.74 -12.28
CA LEU A 248 8.37 -5.98 -11.83
C LEU A 248 9.30 -6.70 -10.87
N ASP A 249 8.83 -7.01 -9.66
CA ASP A 249 9.53 -7.85 -8.67
C ASP A 249 8.69 -9.11 -8.44
N SER A 250 9.12 -10.26 -8.94
CA SER A 250 8.36 -11.50 -8.82
C SER A 250 9.05 -12.48 -7.88
N TYR A 251 8.24 -13.19 -7.10
CA TYR A 251 8.67 -14.26 -6.20
C TYR A 251 7.79 -15.50 -6.40
N PRO A 252 7.82 -16.11 -7.61
CA PRO A 252 6.93 -17.22 -7.92
C PRO A 252 7.23 -18.42 -7.01
N GLN A 253 6.17 -19.09 -6.53
CA GLN A 253 6.28 -20.27 -5.65
C GLN A 253 5.91 -21.58 -6.36
N CYS A 254 5.24 -21.51 -7.51
CA CYS A 254 4.85 -22.66 -8.33
C CYS A 254 4.87 -22.30 -9.82
N ALA A 255 4.61 -23.29 -10.69
CA ALA A 255 4.66 -23.13 -12.14
C ALA A 255 3.58 -22.14 -12.65
N GLU A 256 2.41 -22.11 -12.00
CA GLU A 256 1.30 -21.22 -12.32
C GLU A 256 1.65 -19.76 -12.05
N ASP A 257 2.32 -19.48 -10.93
CA ASP A 257 2.82 -18.14 -10.61
C ASP A 257 3.79 -17.67 -11.70
N LEU A 258 4.69 -18.55 -12.15
CA LEU A 258 5.66 -18.23 -13.20
C LEU A 258 5.00 -18.06 -14.58
N ALA A 259 3.99 -18.86 -14.91
CA ALA A 259 3.19 -18.69 -16.12
C ALA A 259 2.49 -17.33 -16.16
N PHE A 260 1.95 -16.87 -15.03
CA PHE A 260 1.41 -15.53 -14.94
C PHE A 260 2.48 -14.45 -15.07
N VAL A 261 3.62 -14.58 -14.38
CA VAL A 261 4.74 -13.64 -14.51
C VAL A 261 5.14 -13.50 -15.97
N HIS A 262 5.23 -14.60 -16.71
CA HIS A 262 5.49 -14.59 -18.15
C HIS A 262 4.42 -13.81 -18.93
N ARG A 263 3.12 -14.03 -18.63
CA ARG A 263 2.02 -13.26 -19.24
C ARG A 263 2.11 -11.76 -18.95
N VAL A 264 2.45 -11.38 -17.72
CA VAL A 264 2.64 -9.97 -17.33
C VAL A 264 3.83 -9.35 -18.06
N ILE A 265 4.95 -10.06 -18.13
CA ILE A 265 6.15 -9.62 -18.86
C ILE A 265 5.81 -9.37 -20.33
N ASN A 266 5.07 -10.29 -20.97
CA ASN A 266 4.65 -10.13 -22.36
C ASN A 266 3.73 -8.92 -22.56
N SER A 267 2.78 -8.69 -21.65
CA SER A 267 1.91 -7.50 -21.68
C SER A 267 2.70 -6.19 -21.44
N ALA A 268 3.75 -6.26 -20.63
CA ALA A 268 4.63 -5.14 -20.29
C ALA A 268 5.86 -5.01 -21.21
N ALA A 269 5.97 -5.79 -22.28
CA ALA A 269 7.22 -5.96 -23.02
C ALA A 269 7.83 -4.63 -23.51
N LYS A 270 6.98 -3.68 -23.90
CA LYS A 270 7.39 -2.36 -24.40
C LYS A 270 7.70 -1.33 -23.31
N SER A 271 7.33 -1.56 -22.05
CA SER A 271 7.50 -0.57 -20.97
C SER A 271 8.41 -1.02 -19.83
N LEU A 272 8.62 -2.33 -19.68
CA LEU A 272 9.40 -2.90 -18.60
C LEU A 272 10.88 -2.47 -18.68
N LYS A 273 11.37 -1.85 -17.61
CA LYS A 273 12.75 -1.33 -17.44
C LYS A 273 13.53 -2.10 -16.39
N MET A 274 12.87 -2.57 -15.33
CA MET A 274 13.48 -3.38 -14.28
C MET A 274 12.67 -4.66 -14.06
N PHE A 275 13.38 -5.79 -14.05
CA PHE A 275 12.82 -7.08 -13.70
C PHE A 275 13.66 -7.71 -12.58
N LYS A 276 13.01 -7.99 -11.45
CA LYS A 276 13.59 -8.75 -10.35
C LYS A 276 12.82 -10.05 -10.23
N LEU A 277 13.54 -11.17 -10.25
CA LEU A 277 13.00 -12.51 -10.08
C LEU A 277 13.73 -13.14 -8.92
N GLU A 278 13.00 -13.47 -7.85
CA GLU A 278 13.54 -14.24 -6.74
C GLU A 278 12.96 -15.66 -6.84
N ALA A 279 13.82 -16.61 -7.19
CA ALA A 279 13.46 -18.00 -7.34
C ALA A 279 13.79 -18.75 -6.05
N ARG A 280 12.82 -19.51 -5.53
CA ARG A 280 13.12 -20.54 -4.52
C ARG A 280 13.63 -21.78 -5.23
N SER A 281 14.72 -22.36 -4.72
CA SER A 281 15.28 -23.63 -5.19
C SER A 281 14.44 -24.83 -4.74
N ASP A 282 13.10 -24.75 -4.87
CA ASP A 282 12.26 -25.93 -4.66
C ASP A 282 12.40 -26.80 -5.92
N ARG A 283 13.16 -27.89 -5.79
CA ARG A 283 13.81 -28.62 -6.89
C ARG A 283 12.89 -29.25 -7.94
N ASN A 284 11.57 -29.10 -7.80
CA ASN A 284 10.58 -29.82 -8.60
C ASN A 284 9.71 -28.92 -9.49
N VAL A 285 9.94 -27.61 -9.52
CA VAL A 285 9.19 -26.71 -10.41
C VAL A 285 9.94 -26.55 -11.73
N GLU A 286 9.82 -27.52 -12.62
CA GLU A 286 10.23 -27.34 -14.01
C GLU A 286 9.22 -26.41 -14.70
N TYR A 287 9.68 -25.22 -15.08
CA TYR A 287 8.90 -24.33 -15.92
C TYR A 287 9.31 -24.49 -17.38
N PRO A 288 8.42 -25.02 -18.24
CA PRO A 288 8.80 -25.41 -19.61
C PRO A 288 9.01 -24.21 -20.54
N GLY A 289 8.60 -23.00 -20.16
CA GLY A 289 8.52 -21.86 -21.07
C GLY A 289 9.75 -20.96 -21.16
N GLY A 290 10.66 -20.99 -20.18
CA GLY A 290 11.67 -19.94 -20.02
C GLY A 290 11.07 -18.52 -19.97
N ILE A 291 11.88 -17.50 -19.70
CA ILE A 291 11.48 -16.11 -19.94
C ILE A 291 12.47 -15.58 -20.97
N ASP A 292 11.99 -15.32 -22.19
CA ASP A 292 12.82 -14.76 -23.25
C ASP A 292 13.00 -13.25 -23.03
N LEU A 293 14.10 -12.90 -22.36
CA LEU A 293 14.45 -11.51 -22.08
C LEU A 293 14.79 -10.71 -23.35
N SER A 294 15.03 -11.36 -24.49
CA SER A 294 15.32 -10.68 -25.76
C SER A 294 14.10 -9.92 -26.30
N LEU A 295 12.89 -10.29 -25.86
CA LEU A 295 11.63 -9.65 -26.24
C LEU A 295 11.35 -8.34 -25.49
N LEU A 296 12.26 -7.91 -24.61
CA LEU A 296 12.08 -6.78 -23.70
C LEU A 296 13.03 -5.61 -24.07
N PRO A 297 12.73 -4.83 -25.13
CA PRO A 297 13.65 -3.84 -25.70
C PRO A 297 14.04 -2.71 -24.76
N ASN A 298 13.26 -2.46 -23.71
CA ASN A 298 13.50 -1.38 -22.74
C ASN A 298 14.08 -1.87 -21.41
N LEU A 299 14.35 -3.18 -21.27
CA LEU A 299 14.84 -3.77 -20.04
C LEU A 299 16.29 -3.36 -19.79
N ARG A 300 16.55 -2.74 -18.63
CA ARG A 300 17.87 -2.21 -18.24
C ARG A 300 18.48 -2.95 -17.07
N VAL A 301 17.63 -3.42 -16.16
CA VAL A 301 18.07 -4.06 -14.91
C VAL A 301 17.36 -5.39 -14.77
N VAL A 302 18.15 -6.45 -14.67
CA VAL A 302 17.68 -7.80 -14.36
C VAL A 302 18.36 -8.23 -13.07
N LYS A 303 17.57 -8.62 -12.06
CA LYS A 303 18.08 -9.14 -10.80
C LYS A 303 17.47 -10.52 -10.56
N ILE A 304 18.29 -11.56 -10.67
CA ILE A 304 17.87 -12.93 -10.39
C ILE A 304 18.49 -13.33 -9.06
N PHE A 305 17.65 -13.63 -8.08
CA PHE A 305 18.06 -14.10 -6.77
C PHE A 305 17.70 -15.58 -6.65
N SER A 306 18.67 -16.38 -6.21
CA SER A 306 18.45 -17.76 -5.80
C SER A 306 18.74 -17.81 -4.30
N ASN A 307 17.70 -18.06 -3.51
CA ASN A 307 17.89 -18.34 -2.10
C ASN A 307 18.16 -19.84 -1.96
N SER A 308 19.43 -20.21 -1.82
CA SER A 308 19.83 -21.54 -1.37
C SER A 308 19.57 -21.63 0.13
N THR A 309 18.43 -22.19 0.50
CA THR A 309 18.16 -22.66 1.86
C THR A 309 18.84 -23.98 2.12
#